data_AF-A0AA39RE21-F1
#
_entry.id   AF-A0AA39RE21-F1
#
_cell.length_a   1.000
_cell.length_b   1.000
_cell.length_c   1.000
_cell.angle_alpha   90.00
_cell.angle_beta   90.00
_cell.angle_gamma   90.00
#
_symmetry.space_group_name_H-M   'P 1'
#
loop_
_entity.id
_entity.type
_entity.pdbx_description
1 polymer ?
#
loop_
_entity_poly.entity_id
_entity_poly.type
_entity_poly.pdbx_seq_one_letter_code
_entity_poly.pdbx_strand_id
1 'polypeptide(L)'
;MYRTAAKRLLYGGTFAHNGTARTRLLPNLRRIISSHRFSTSSENPVLVPNQQLQQPLIVNPPEAPQFSDATSSSSSSSSSSSTAEEPRRFKRQRPRVEYQDEQARVLEASLRHVVNLGWTEAAMIAGAREVGLSPSIVGSFPRKEAALVEFFMDDCLQKLIDRIDSGEDLQNLIPSQRISKLVRIRLEMQAPYISKWPQALSIQAQPLNVSTSFKQRAMLVDEIWHAAGDEGSDIDWYVKRTILGGIYSTTEIYMLTDSSPDFHETWTFLDARVKDAFDMKNTIQEAKYLVEAVGAGMGSSLQGFVGKILQR
;
A
#
# COMPACT_ATOMS: atom_id res chain seq x y z
N MET A 1 2.68 8.67 13.02
CA MET A 1 3.80 8.01 13.76
C MET A 1 4.97 7.55 12.88
N TYR A 2 4.82 7.37 11.56
CA TYR A 2 5.92 6.95 10.66
C TYR A 2 7.01 8.02 10.47
N ARG A 3 6.65 9.32 10.41
CA ARG A 3 7.62 10.43 10.33
C ARG A 3 8.32 10.74 11.66
N THR A 4 7.63 10.56 12.79
CA THR A 4 8.17 10.85 14.13
C THR A 4 9.28 9.89 14.55
N ALA A 5 9.19 8.61 14.14
CA ALA A 5 10.26 7.63 14.36
C ALA A 5 11.46 7.84 13.40
N ALA A 6 11.19 8.23 12.15
CA ALA A 6 12.25 8.44 11.14
C ALA A 6 13.10 9.71 11.42
N LYS A 7 12.50 10.80 11.94
CA LYS A 7 13.24 12.03 12.25
C LYS A 7 14.20 11.91 13.45
N ARG A 8 13.98 10.98 14.39
CA ARG A 8 14.90 10.74 15.52
C ARG A 8 16.16 9.95 15.15
N LEU A 9 16.19 9.30 13.99
CA LEU A 9 17.33 8.49 13.53
C LEU A 9 18.23 9.22 12.50
N LEU A 10 17.85 10.43 12.04
CA LEU A 10 18.53 11.10 10.92
C LEU A 10 19.01 12.54 11.21
N TYR A 11 18.93 13.03 12.45
CA TYR A 11 19.52 14.32 12.82
C TYR A 11 20.93 14.15 13.39
N GLY A 12 21.89 14.03 12.47
CA GLY A 12 23.32 14.08 12.73
C GLY A 12 24.05 14.49 11.45
N GLY A 13 23.77 15.69 10.95
CA GLY A 13 24.40 16.20 9.73
C GLY A 13 23.90 17.59 9.37
N THR A 14 24.71 18.59 9.70
CA THR A 14 24.58 20.00 9.32
C THR A 14 24.54 20.18 7.80
N PHE A 15 23.54 20.91 7.28
CA PHE A 15 23.46 21.29 5.87
C PHE A 15 23.98 22.72 5.66
N ALA A 16 24.97 22.85 4.78
CA ALA A 16 25.33 24.08 4.10
C ALA A 16 24.57 24.18 2.76
N HIS A 17 24.19 25.39 2.41
CA HIS A 17 23.29 25.78 1.33
C HIS A 17 24.04 25.93 0.01
N ASN A 18 23.57 25.30 -1.09
CA ASN A 18 23.48 25.97 -2.39
C ASN A 18 22.60 25.23 -3.42
N GLY A 19 21.95 26.00 -4.28
CA GLY A 19 20.87 25.58 -5.16
C GLY A 19 21.29 24.87 -6.45
N THR A 20 20.38 24.02 -6.94
CA THR A 20 20.12 23.73 -8.37
C THR A 20 18.88 22.84 -8.44
N ALA A 21 17.88 23.29 -9.21
CA ALA A 21 16.64 22.56 -9.43
C ALA A 21 16.94 21.28 -10.22
N ARG A 22 16.92 20.14 -9.53
CA ARG A 22 16.80 18.81 -10.11
C ARG A 22 15.42 18.28 -9.75
N THR A 23 14.64 17.94 -10.78
CA THR A 23 13.46 17.08 -10.67
C THR A 23 13.84 15.85 -9.87
N ARG A 24 13.35 15.77 -8.63
CA ARG A 24 13.60 14.66 -7.72
C ARG A 24 12.77 13.47 -8.21
N LEU A 25 13.42 12.60 -8.98
CA LEU A 25 12.96 11.23 -9.19
C LEU A 25 12.72 10.58 -7.83
N LEU A 26 11.54 10.01 -7.67
CA LEU A 26 11.01 9.34 -6.47
C LEU A 26 12.08 8.49 -5.77
N PRO A 27 12.57 8.87 -4.57
CA PRO A 27 13.47 8.02 -3.83
C PRO A 27 12.65 7.05 -2.96
N ASN A 28 12.82 5.75 -3.24
CA ASN A 28 12.63 4.61 -2.33
C ASN A 28 11.20 4.14 -1.99
N LEU A 29 10.72 3.16 -2.77
CA LEU A 29 9.84 2.10 -2.26
C LEU A 29 10.61 0.77 -2.24
N ARG A 30 11.29 0.49 -1.12
CA ARG A 30 11.87 -0.83 -0.81
C ARG A 30 11.15 -1.51 0.36
N ARG A 31 10.79 -2.78 0.10
CA ARG A 31 10.42 -3.92 1.00
C ARG A 31 9.04 -3.79 1.66
N ILE A 32 8.20 -4.83 1.64
CA ILE A 32 8.44 -6.15 2.26
C ILE A 32 8.02 -7.31 1.34
N ILE A 33 8.92 -8.27 1.17
CA ILE A 33 8.69 -9.61 0.61
C ILE A 33 8.07 -10.45 1.73
N SER A 34 6.91 -11.06 1.48
CA SER A 34 6.38 -12.14 2.31
C SER A 34 7.20 -13.40 2.06
N SER A 35 7.93 -13.86 3.08
CA SER A 35 8.51 -15.19 3.10
C SER A 35 8.31 -15.78 4.49
N HIS A 36 7.32 -16.65 4.64
CA HIS A 36 7.31 -17.63 5.72
C HIS A 36 7.20 -19.03 5.14
N ARG A 37 8.37 -19.67 5.09
CA ARG A 37 8.53 -21.12 5.16
C ARG A 37 7.88 -21.61 6.45
N PHE A 38 7.01 -22.61 6.36
CA PHE A 38 6.75 -23.52 7.46
C PHE A 38 7.38 -24.87 7.10
N SER A 39 8.47 -25.20 7.80
CA SER A 39 8.97 -26.56 7.96
C SER A 39 8.80 -26.90 9.43
N THR A 40 8.03 -27.94 9.73
CA THR A 40 8.06 -28.63 11.01
C THR A 40 8.40 -30.09 10.72
N SER A 41 9.60 -30.48 11.15
CA SER A 41 10.06 -31.85 11.26
C SER A 41 9.44 -32.51 12.48
N SER A 42 8.95 -33.75 12.35
CA SER A 42 9.00 -34.76 13.40
C SER A 42 8.87 -36.16 12.81
N GLU A 43 9.52 -37.11 13.47
CA GLU A 43 9.99 -38.41 12.99
C GLU A 43 8.90 -39.52 12.85
N ASN A 44 9.15 -40.37 11.84
CA ASN A 44 8.80 -41.79 11.56
C ASN A 44 8.42 -42.75 12.72
N PRO A 45 8.07 -44.04 12.45
CA PRO A 45 7.40 -44.69 11.29
C PRO A 45 6.26 -45.66 11.74
N VAL A 46 5.66 -46.45 10.82
CA VAL A 46 5.37 -47.92 10.95
C VAL A 46 4.13 -48.41 10.14
N LEU A 47 4.39 -49.51 9.40
CA LEU A 47 3.53 -50.60 8.86
C LEU A 47 2.45 -50.37 7.78
N VAL A 48 2.64 -51.11 6.67
CA VAL A 48 1.64 -51.57 5.69
C VAL A 48 1.02 -52.89 6.21
N PRO A 49 -0.24 -53.24 5.85
CA PRO A 49 -0.43 -54.37 4.94
C PRO A 49 -1.61 -54.26 3.94
N ASN A 50 -1.34 -54.71 2.71
CA ASN A 50 -2.17 -55.34 1.66
C ASN A 50 -3.71 -55.47 1.82
N GLN A 51 -4.44 -55.22 0.72
CA GLN A 51 -5.38 -56.20 0.14
C GLN A 51 -5.69 -55.96 -1.36
N GLN A 52 -5.88 -57.07 -2.06
CA GLN A 52 -5.93 -57.28 -3.52
C GLN A 52 -7.34 -57.19 -4.13
N LEU A 53 -7.38 -57.31 -5.48
CA LEU A 53 -8.40 -57.83 -6.42
C LEU A 53 -8.74 -56.76 -7.49
N GLN A 54 -8.70 -56.97 -8.83
CA GLN A 54 -8.60 -58.16 -9.68
C GLN A 54 -8.18 -57.70 -11.11
N GLN A 55 -7.45 -58.57 -11.82
CA GLN A 55 -7.03 -58.48 -13.25
C GLN A 55 -8.05 -59.25 -14.14
N PRO A 56 -8.02 -59.29 -15.51
CA PRO A 56 -6.91 -59.97 -16.22
C PRO A 56 -6.60 -59.72 -17.74
N LEU A 57 -5.36 -60.14 -18.12
CA LEU A 57 -4.87 -60.82 -19.36
C LEU A 57 -4.74 -60.03 -20.70
N ILE A 58 -3.67 -60.11 -21.51
CA ILE A 58 -3.08 -61.29 -22.21
C ILE A 58 -1.63 -61.04 -22.73
N VAL A 59 -0.71 -61.97 -22.38
CA VAL A 59 0.36 -62.70 -23.13
C VAL A 59 1.54 -62.00 -23.87
N ASN A 60 2.73 -62.55 -23.58
CA ASN A 60 4.11 -62.40 -24.10
C ASN A 60 4.59 -63.82 -24.54
N PRO A 61 5.85 -64.17 -24.97
CA PRO A 61 7.06 -63.47 -25.46
C PRO A 61 7.68 -64.30 -26.68
N PRO A 62 9.00 -64.59 -26.90
CA PRO A 62 10.30 -64.10 -26.36
C PRO A 62 11.46 -63.92 -27.39
N GLU A 63 12.57 -63.28 -26.98
CA GLU A 63 13.94 -63.87 -26.84
C GLU A 63 15.06 -62.79 -26.73
N ALA A 64 16.02 -63.03 -25.82
CA ALA A 64 17.29 -62.33 -25.64
C ALA A 64 18.44 -63.34 -25.93
N PRO A 65 19.76 -63.00 -26.02
CA PRO A 65 20.54 -62.63 -24.81
C PRO A 65 21.81 -61.73 -24.98
N GLN A 66 22.18 -61.07 -23.87
CA GLN A 66 23.51 -60.90 -23.21
C GLN A 66 24.81 -60.59 -23.99
N PHE A 67 25.63 -59.65 -23.48
CA PHE A 67 26.95 -59.93 -22.87
C PHE A 67 27.58 -58.70 -22.18
N SER A 68 28.44 -58.97 -21.20
CA SER A 68 28.94 -58.14 -20.11
C SER A 68 30.41 -57.68 -20.27
N ASP A 69 30.75 -56.63 -19.49
CA ASP A 69 32.01 -56.25 -18.82
C ASP A 69 33.38 -56.19 -19.55
N ALA A 70 34.09 -55.05 -19.37
CA ALA A 70 35.50 -55.05 -18.93
C ALA A 70 35.99 -53.65 -18.47
N THR A 71 36.39 -53.58 -17.20
CA THR A 71 37.22 -52.55 -16.56
C THR A 71 38.71 -52.79 -16.85
N SER A 72 39.53 -51.74 -17.07
CA SER A 72 40.79 -51.45 -16.33
C SER A 72 41.78 -50.48 -17.04
N SER A 73 41.97 -49.32 -16.39
CA SER A 73 43.21 -48.60 -16.01
C SER A 73 44.42 -48.35 -16.96
N SER A 74 44.71 -47.04 -17.07
CA SER A 74 46.01 -46.33 -16.95
C SER A 74 47.15 -46.50 -17.97
N SER A 75 47.60 -45.39 -18.57
CA SER A 75 48.77 -44.60 -18.08
C SER A 75 49.20 -43.45 -19.04
N SER A 76 49.42 -42.28 -18.42
CA SER A 76 50.43 -41.24 -18.68
C SER A 76 50.71 -40.64 -20.08
N SER A 77 50.41 -39.33 -20.18
CA SER A 77 51.38 -38.20 -20.31
C SER A 77 51.36 -37.33 -21.58
N SER A 78 51.54 -36.02 -21.30
CA SER A 78 51.99 -34.90 -22.13
C SER A 78 51.00 -34.14 -23.03
N SER A 79 50.41 -33.11 -22.42
CA SER A 79 50.38 -31.70 -22.86
C SER A 79 50.49 -31.36 -24.36
N SER A 80 49.43 -30.78 -24.91
CA SER A 80 49.54 -29.58 -25.73
C SER A 80 48.28 -28.71 -25.61
N SER A 81 48.52 -27.44 -25.32
CA SER A 81 47.56 -26.37 -25.12
C SER A 81 46.81 -26.03 -26.40
N SER A 82 45.48 -26.15 -26.37
CA SER A 82 44.59 -25.36 -27.22
C SER A 82 43.51 -24.79 -26.31
N THR A 83 43.62 -23.49 -26.04
CA THR A 83 42.65 -22.70 -25.29
C THR A 83 41.36 -22.63 -26.09
N ALA A 84 40.45 -23.56 -25.84
CA ALA A 84 39.05 -23.39 -26.15
C ALA A 84 38.51 -22.31 -25.18
N GLU A 85 38.45 -21.06 -25.64
CA GLU A 85 37.63 -20.04 -24.98
C GLU A 85 36.16 -20.44 -25.14
N GLU A 86 35.67 -21.16 -24.15
CA GLU A 86 34.24 -21.27 -23.86
C GLU A 86 33.71 -19.84 -23.66
N PRO A 87 32.71 -19.36 -24.43
CA PRO A 87 32.15 -18.06 -24.19
C PRO A 87 31.43 -18.12 -22.84
N ARG A 88 32.11 -17.64 -21.80
CA ARG A 88 31.55 -17.39 -20.47
C ARG A 88 30.28 -16.61 -20.70
N ARG A 89 29.15 -17.30 -20.58
CA ARG A 89 27.81 -16.72 -20.67
C ARG A 89 27.68 -15.77 -19.49
N PHE A 90 28.15 -14.53 -19.66
CA PHE A 90 27.95 -13.44 -18.73
C PHE A 90 26.44 -13.25 -18.62
N LYS A 91 25.84 -13.92 -17.64
CA LYS A 91 24.47 -13.67 -17.21
C LYS A 91 24.52 -12.26 -16.62
N ARG A 92 24.33 -11.27 -17.49
CA ARG A 92 24.30 -9.84 -17.17
C ARG A 92 23.08 -9.65 -16.26
N GLN A 93 23.26 -9.88 -14.97
CA GLN A 93 22.25 -9.59 -13.95
C GLN A 93 22.08 -8.08 -13.95
N ARG A 94 21.13 -7.57 -14.74
CA ARG A 94 20.76 -6.16 -14.70
C ARG A 94 20.43 -5.80 -13.25
N PRO A 95 21.01 -4.71 -12.69
CA PRO A 95 20.74 -4.32 -11.32
C PRO A 95 19.24 -4.18 -11.07
N ARG A 96 18.74 -4.78 -9.99
CA ARG A 96 17.31 -4.73 -9.61
C ARG A 96 16.75 -3.30 -9.52
N VAL A 97 17.61 -2.32 -9.23
CA VAL A 97 17.24 -0.90 -9.15
C VAL A 97 16.87 -0.35 -10.52
N GLU A 98 17.71 -0.58 -11.54
CA GLU A 98 17.46 -0.15 -12.92
C GLU A 98 16.13 -0.73 -13.44
N TYR A 99 15.83 -1.98 -13.09
CA TYR A 99 14.56 -2.61 -13.45
C TYR A 99 13.34 -1.98 -12.78
N GLN A 100 13.46 -1.59 -11.51
CA GLN A 100 12.38 -0.89 -10.79
C GLN A 100 12.15 0.51 -11.35
N ASP A 101 13.22 1.18 -11.79
CA ASP A 101 13.13 2.50 -12.43
C ASP A 101 12.44 2.40 -13.80
N GLU A 102 12.75 1.36 -14.59
CA GLU A 102 12.03 1.05 -15.84
C GLU A 102 10.53 0.82 -15.56
N GLN A 103 10.18 0.04 -14.53
CA GLN A 103 8.79 -0.22 -14.15
C GLN A 103 8.04 1.07 -13.76
N ALA A 104 8.64 1.92 -12.94
CA ALA A 104 8.04 3.20 -12.53
C ALA A 104 7.78 4.12 -13.74
N ARG A 105 8.76 4.21 -14.67
CA ARG A 105 8.61 4.98 -15.91
C ARG A 105 7.44 4.50 -16.76
N VAL A 106 7.25 3.18 -16.86
CA VAL A 106 6.10 2.61 -17.59
C VAL A 106 4.80 3.01 -16.92
N LEU A 107 4.66 2.84 -15.60
CA LEU A 107 3.43 3.16 -14.88
C LEU A 107 3.08 4.65 -14.98
N GLU A 108 4.08 5.53 -14.83
CA GLU A 108 3.92 6.98 -15.00
C GLU A 108 3.44 7.34 -16.42
N ALA A 109 4.06 6.78 -17.45
CA ALA A 109 3.60 6.98 -18.83
C ALA A 109 2.20 6.42 -19.07
N SER A 110 1.87 5.29 -18.45
CA SER A 110 0.57 4.63 -18.57
C SER A 110 -0.58 5.51 -18.08
N LEU A 111 -0.36 6.34 -17.06
CA LEU A 111 -1.38 7.25 -16.53
C LEU A 111 -1.93 8.21 -17.59
N ARG A 112 -1.13 8.59 -18.59
CA ARG A 112 -1.58 9.46 -19.70
C ARG A 112 -2.57 8.78 -20.63
N HIS A 113 -2.55 7.44 -20.67
CA HIS A 113 -3.42 6.64 -21.51
C HIS A 113 -4.69 6.18 -20.79
N VAL A 114 -4.78 6.34 -19.47
CA VAL A 114 -5.92 5.87 -18.65
C VAL A 114 -7.23 6.53 -19.04
N VAL A 115 -7.23 7.83 -19.38
CA VAL A 115 -8.47 8.55 -19.76
C VAL A 115 -9.16 7.87 -20.95
N ASN A 116 -8.37 7.40 -21.92
CA ASN A 116 -8.86 6.77 -23.14
C ASN A 116 -9.05 5.25 -22.97
N LEU A 117 -8.06 4.56 -22.41
CA LEU A 117 -7.99 3.09 -22.35
C LEU A 117 -8.48 2.49 -21.02
N GLY A 118 -8.77 3.32 -20.02
CA GLY A 118 -9.12 2.89 -18.67
C GLY A 118 -7.92 2.38 -17.87
N TRP A 119 -8.21 1.86 -16.67
CA TRP A 119 -7.22 1.21 -15.80
C TRP A 119 -6.98 -0.23 -16.27
N THR A 120 -6.28 -0.37 -17.40
CA THR A 120 -6.14 -1.65 -18.13
C THR A 120 -4.71 -1.97 -18.50
N GLU A 121 -4.42 -3.26 -18.76
CA GLU A 121 -3.16 -3.70 -19.38
C GLU A 121 -2.87 -2.98 -20.71
N ALA A 122 -3.89 -2.60 -21.48
CA ALA A 122 -3.74 -1.84 -22.71
C ALA A 122 -3.12 -0.45 -22.47
N ALA A 123 -3.52 0.25 -21.40
CA ALA A 123 -2.88 1.50 -20.99
C ALA A 123 -1.40 1.29 -20.62
N MET A 124 -1.10 0.16 -19.97
CA MET A 124 0.28 -0.21 -19.61
C MET A 124 1.15 -0.51 -20.82
N ILE A 125 0.60 -1.21 -21.81
CA ILE A 125 1.29 -1.49 -23.08
C ILE A 125 1.55 -0.20 -23.85
N ALA A 126 0.58 0.73 -23.89
CA ALA A 126 0.74 2.04 -24.51
C ALA A 126 1.83 2.86 -23.81
N GLY A 127 1.83 2.91 -22.47
CA GLY A 127 2.86 3.55 -21.68
C GLY A 127 4.26 2.95 -21.91
N ALA A 128 4.37 1.62 -21.99
CA ALA A 128 5.63 0.94 -22.27
C ALA A 128 6.21 1.33 -23.64
N ARG A 129 5.37 1.37 -24.68
CA ARG A 129 5.78 1.79 -26.03
C ARG A 129 6.24 3.25 -26.04
N GLU A 130 5.55 4.13 -25.33
CA GLU A 130 5.88 5.55 -25.25
C GLU A 130 7.28 5.78 -24.65
N VAL A 131 7.66 5.03 -23.62
CA VAL A 131 8.97 5.15 -22.97
C VAL A 131 10.08 4.37 -23.67
N GLY A 132 9.80 3.77 -24.83
CA GLY A 132 10.75 3.00 -25.63
C GLY A 132 11.07 1.61 -25.09
N LEU A 133 10.20 1.04 -24.25
CA LEU A 133 10.38 -0.29 -23.66
C LEU A 133 9.51 -1.34 -24.37
N SER A 134 9.96 -2.60 -24.32
CA SER A 134 9.17 -3.71 -24.88
C SER A 134 7.86 -3.90 -24.10
N PRO A 135 6.70 -4.09 -24.78
CA PRO A 135 5.43 -4.40 -24.12
C PRO A 135 5.49 -5.60 -23.16
N SER A 136 6.45 -6.51 -23.34
CA SER A 136 6.67 -7.65 -22.44
C SER A 136 6.99 -7.25 -21.00
N ILE A 137 7.46 -6.01 -20.75
CA ILE A 137 7.67 -5.51 -19.38
C ILE A 137 6.37 -5.51 -18.56
N VAL A 138 5.22 -5.42 -19.22
CA VAL A 138 3.92 -5.43 -18.54
C VAL A 138 3.66 -6.76 -17.81
N GLY A 139 4.22 -7.87 -18.32
CA GLY A 139 4.17 -9.17 -17.64
C GLY A 139 4.94 -9.24 -16.33
N SER A 140 5.74 -8.21 -16.00
CA SER A 140 6.49 -8.13 -14.75
C SER A 140 5.73 -7.52 -13.58
N PHE A 141 4.61 -6.84 -13.84
CA PHE A 141 3.83 -6.21 -12.78
C PHE A 141 2.93 -7.23 -12.10
N PRO A 142 3.09 -7.48 -10.78
CA PRO A 142 2.18 -8.35 -10.06
C PRO A 142 0.79 -7.72 -10.06
N ARG A 143 -0.26 -8.50 -10.37
CA ARG A 143 -1.65 -8.03 -10.41
C ARG A 143 -1.93 -6.89 -11.43
N LYS A 144 -0.98 -6.61 -12.33
CA LYS A 144 -1.11 -5.75 -13.52
C LYS A 144 -1.85 -4.43 -13.26
N GLU A 145 -3.12 -4.34 -13.63
CA GLU A 145 -3.96 -3.14 -13.47
C GLU A 145 -3.99 -2.63 -12.04
N ALA A 146 -3.97 -3.52 -11.04
CA ALA A 146 -3.91 -3.14 -9.65
C ALA A 146 -2.61 -2.38 -9.32
N ALA A 147 -1.48 -2.78 -9.91
CA ALA A 147 -0.21 -2.08 -9.73
C ALA A 147 -0.25 -0.65 -10.32
N LEU A 148 -1.00 -0.44 -11.41
CA LEU A 148 -1.21 0.89 -12.00
C LEU A 148 -2.06 1.78 -11.09
N VAL A 149 -3.15 1.25 -10.54
CA VAL A 149 -3.98 2.00 -9.57
C VAL A 149 -3.19 2.29 -8.30
N GLU A 150 -2.46 1.30 -7.77
CA GLU A 150 -1.62 1.47 -6.57
C GLU A 150 -0.55 2.54 -6.77
N PHE A 151 0.12 2.54 -7.92
CA PHE A 151 1.11 3.56 -8.27
C PHE A 151 0.51 4.97 -8.28
N PHE A 152 -0.67 5.13 -8.87
CA PHE A 152 -1.38 6.41 -8.85
C PHE A 152 -1.76 6.85 -7.43
N MET A 153 -2.22 5.92 -6.59
CA MET A 153 -2.57 6.22 -5.20
C MET A 153 -1.36 6.65 -4.38
N ASP A 154 -0.21 5.99 -4.55
CA ASP A 154 1.06 6.34 -3.91
C ASP A 154 1.60 7.68 -4.38
N ASP A 155 1.56 7.95 -5.69
CA ASP A 155 1.97 9.23 -6.28
C ASP A 155 1.10 10.40 -5.77
N CYS A 156 -0.22 10.22 -5.70
CA CYS A 156 -1.12 11.23 -5.13
C CYS A 156 -0.84 11.48 -3.65
N LEU A 157 -0.55 10.43 -2.87
CA LEU A 157 -0.19 10.58 -1.46
C LEU A 157 1.12 11.34 -1.31
N GLN A 158 2.13 11.03 -2.12
CA GLN A 158 3.41 11.73 -2.09
C GLN A 158 3.25 13.22 -2.45
N LYS A 159 2.47 13.54 -3.49
CA LYS A 159 2.15 14.92 -3.87
C LYS A 159 1.43 15.67 -2.75
N LEU A 160 0.52 15.01 -2.05
CA LEU A 160 -0.17 15.61 -0.90
C LEU A 160 0.81 15.89 0.24
N ILE A 161 1.71 14.95 0.55
CA ILE A 161 2.76 15.11 1.56
C ILE A 161 3.68 16.27 1.20
N ASP A 162 4.11 16.39 -0.05
CA ASP A 162 4.96 17.49 -0.51
C ASP A 162 4.24 18.84 -0.36
N ARG A 163 2.92 18.87 -0.61
CA ARG A 163 2.09 20.08 -0.40
C ARG A 163 1.96 20.42 1.09
N ILE A 164 1.77 19.43 1.95
CA ILE A 164 1.76 19.61 3.41
C ILE A 164 3.10 20.19 3.89
N ASP A 165 4.22 19.62 3.42
CA ASP A 165 5.57 20.05 3.82
C ASP A 165 5.91 21.46 3.35
N SER A 166 5.36 21.91 2.22
CA SER A 166 5.51 23.30 1.75
C SER A 166 4.86 24.32 2.69
N GLY A 167 3.81 23.91 3.42
CA GLY A 167 3.13 24.75 4.41
C GLY A 167 2.37 25.98 3.88
N GLU A 168 2.52 26.35 2.61
CA GLU A 168 1.94 27.56 2.02
C GLU A 168 0.41 27.64 2.16
N ASP A 169 -0.23 26.47 2.10
CA ASP A 169 -1.69 26.36 2.00
C ASP A 169 -2.43 26.19 3.33
N LEU A 170 -1.72 25.86 4.40
CA LEU A 170 -2.32 25.41 5.67
C LEU A 170 -2.16 26.43 6.80
N GLN A 171 -1.31 27.44 6.58
CA GLN A 171 -1.12 28.55 7.50
C GLN A 171 -2.45 29.30 7.69
N ASN A 172 -2.75 29.67 8.93
CA ASN A 172 -3.95 30.42 9.35
C ASN A 172 -5.31 29.70 9.25
N LEU A 173 -5.37 28.45 8.79
CA LEU A 173 -6.61 27.67 8.79
C LEU A 173 -6.85 26.99 10.14
N ILE A 174 -8.11 26.94 10.57
CA ILE A 174 -8.53 26.11 11.71
C ILE A 174 -8.48 24.62 11.32
N PRO A 175 -8.39 23.67 12.29
CA PRO A 175 -8.23 22.24 11.98
C PRO A 175 -9.30 21.66 11.03
N SER A 176 -10.57 22.07 11.15
CA SER A 176 -11.65 21.61 10.26
C SER A 176 -11.44 22.07 8.81
N GLN A 177 -11.04 23.33 8.61
CA GLN A 177 -10.71 23.87 7.31
C GLN A 177 -9.46 23.21 6.71
N ARG A 178 -8.45 22.89 7.53
CA ARG A 178 -7.26 22.14 7.09
C ARG A 178 -7.64 20.75 6.58
N ILE A 179 -8.48 20.01 7.32
CA ILE A 179 -8.94 18.68 6.90
C ILE A 179 -9.70 18.77 5.58
N SER A 180 -10.67 19.69 5.47
CA SER A 180 -11.48 19.86 4.26
C SER A 180 -10.59 20.22 3.06
N LYS A 181 -9.65 21.15 3.24
CA LYS A 181 -8.68 21.53 2.20
C LYS A 181 -7.80 20.35 1.76
N LEU A 182 -7.27 19.57 2.69
CA LEU A 182 -6.40 18.42 2.36
C LEU A 182 -7.16 17.29 1.66
N VAL A 183 -8.38 16.99 2.11
CA VAL A 183 -9.25 16.01 1.44
C VAL A 183 -9.59 16.49 0.03
N ARG A 184 -9.94 17.77 -0.13
CA ARG A 184 -10.21 18.39 -1.43
C ARG A 184 -8.99 18.29 -2.37
N ILE A 185 -7.82 18.74 -1.94
CA ILE A 185 -6.57 18.64 -2.72
C ILE A 185 -6.34 17.20 -3.19
N ARG A 186 -6.56 16.22 -2.30
CA ARG A 186 -6.38 14.81 -2.64
C ARG A 186 -7.40 14.31 -3.67
N LEU A 187 -8.66 14.70 -3.56
CA LEU A 187 -9.72 14.31 -4.49
C LEU A 187 -9.59 15.01 -5.85
N GLU A 188 -9.14 16.26 -5.88
CA GLU A 188 -8.86 17.01 -7.11
C GLU A 188 -7.81 16.30 -7.98
N MET A 189 -6.85 15.58 -7.39
CA MET A 189 -5.90 14.76 -8.16
C MET A 189 -6.58 13.63 -8.95
N GLN A 190 -7.78 13.20 -8.57
CA GLN A 190 -8.57 12.17 -9.25
C GLN A 190 -9.46 12.76 -10.35
N ALA A 191 -9.72 14.07 -10.35
CA ALA A 191 -10.61 14.73 -11.30
C ALA A 191 -10.29 14.43 -12.78
N PRO A 192 -9.02 14.41 -13.24
CA PRO A 192 -8.69 14.06 -14.63
C PRO A 192 -9.09 12.63 -15.03
N TYR A 193 -9.26 11.75 -14.04
CA TYR A 193 -9.54 10.33 -14.22
C TYR A 193 -10.97 9.95 -13.81
N ILE A 194 -11.82 10.93 -13.48
CA ILE A 194 -13.13 10.68 -12.85
C ILE A 194 -14.02 9.74 -13.67
N SER A 195 -13.99 9.85 -15.00
CA SER A 195 -14.77 9.01 -15.92
C SER A 195 -14.38 7.53 -15.89
N LYS A 196 -13.16 7.22 -15.44
CA LYS A 196 -12.63 5.85 -15.29
C LYS A 196 -12.41 5.49 -13.82
N TRP A 197 -12.65 6.40 -12.88
CA TRP A 197 -12.42 6.16 -11.45
C TRP A 197 -13.29 5.04 -10.86
N PRO A 198 -14.56 4.83 -11.29
CA PRO A 198 -15.33 3.66 -10.84
C PRO A 198 -14.65 2.32 -11.13
N GLN A 199 -13.92 2.22 -12.25
CA GLN A 199 -13.13 1.04 -12.59
C GLN A 199 -11.96 0.85 -11.61
N ALA A 200 -11.24 1.92 -11.28
CA ALA A 200 -10.16 1.87 -10.29
C ALA A 200 -10.66 1.46 -8.90
N LEU A 201 -11.81 1.97 -8.48
CA LEU A 201 -12.44 1.57 -7.22
C LEU A 201 -12.83 0.10 -7.22
N SER A 202 -13.38 -0.40 -8.32
CA SER A 202 -13.68 -1.83 -8.49
C SER A 202 -12.42 -2.70 -8.38
N ILE A 203 -11.31 -2.29 -9.02
CA ILE A 203 -10.01 -2.98 -8.91
C ILE A 203 -9.51 -2.98 -7.45
N GLN A 204 -9.56 -1.83 -6.76
CA GLN A 204 -9.15 -1.72 -5.35
C GLN A 204 -9.99 -2.60 -4.42
N ALA A 205 -11.29 -2.76 -4.71
CA ALA A 205 -12.22 -3.56 -3.91
C ALA A 205 -12.05 -5.07 -4.08
N GLN A 206 -11.26 -5.53 -5.06
CA GLN A 206 -11.03 -6.97 -5.25
C GLN A 206 -10.30 -7.57 -4.03
N PRO A 207 -10.62 -8.81 -3.62
CA PRO A 207 -10.03 -9.44 -2.42
C PRO A 207 -8.50 -9.49 -2.42
N LEU A 208 -7.89 -9.61 -3.60
CA LEU A 208 -6.43 -9.63 -3.76
C LEU A 208 -5.78 -8.24 -3.59
N ASN A 209 -6.56 -7.16 -3.70
CA ASN A 209 -6.08 -5.78 -3.72
C ASN A 209 -6.56 -4.97 -2.51
N VAL A 210 -7.62 -5.42 -1.82
CA VAL A 210 -8.29 -4.67 -0.75
C VAL A 210 -7.36 -4.39 0.43
N SER A 211 -6.46 -5.30 0.77
CA SER A 211 -5.50 -5.10 1.87
C SER A 211 -4.52 -3.97 1.57
N THR A 212 -3.94 -3.94 0.37
CA THR A 212 -3.04 -2.87 -0.09
C THR A 212 -3.79 -1.55 -0.21
N SER A 213 -4.97 -1.57 -0.84
CA SER A 213 -5.80 -0.37 -1.05
C SER A 213 -6.24 0.24 0.28
N PHE A 214 -6.65 -0.61 1.23
CA PHE A 214 -7.00 -0.18 2.58
C PHE A 214 -5.80 0.44 3.28
N LYS A 215 -4.60 -0.18 3.20
CA LYS A 215 -3.36 0.37 3.74
C LYS A 215 -3.04 1.76 3.18
N GLN A 216 -3.18 1.97 1.87
CA GLN A 216 -2.95 3.28 1.24
C GLN A 216 -3.92 4.36 1.77
N ARG A 217 -5.22 4.03 1.86
CA ARG A 217 -6.25 4.91 2.44
C ARG A 217 -5.97 5.21 3.91
N ALA A 218 -5.54 4.18 4.63
CA ALA A 218 -5.07 4.28 5.99
C ALA A 218 -3.95 5.32 6.11
N MET A 219 -2.87 5.20 5.33
CA MET A 219 -1.75 6.13 5.38
C MET A 219 -2.16 7.56 5.01
N LEU A 220 -3.03 7.73 4.03
CA LEU A 220 -3.59 9.02 3.65
C LEU A 220 -4.30 9.70 4.83
N VAL A 221 -5.21 8.99 5.50
CA VAL A 221 -5.93 9.50 6.67
C VAL A 221 -4.97 9.93 7.78
N ASP A 222 -3.92 9.15 8.00
CA ASP A 222 -2.91 9.43 9.02
C ASP A 222 -2.11 10.71 8.72
N GLU A 223 -1.74 10.93 7.46
CA GLU A 223 -1.02 12.13 7.02
C GLU A 223 -1.93 13.38 7.10
N ILE A 224 -3.22 13.26 6.76
CA ILE A 224 -4.17 14.38 6.89
C ILE A 224 -4.35 14.76 8.36
N TRP A 225 -4.57 13.80 9.26
CA TRP A 225 -4.68 14.08 10.70
C TRP A 225 -3.41 14.69 11.26
N HIS A 226 -2.25 14.22 10.82
CA HIS A 226 -0.97 14.79 11.23
C HIS A 226 -0.85 16.25 10.80
N ALA A 227 -1.18 16.56 9.54
CA ALA A 227 -1.12 17.90 8.97
C ALA A 227 -2.19 18.86 9.54
N ALA A 228 -3.33 18.34 10.01
CA ALA A 228 -4.36 19.13 10.66
C ALA A 228 -3.90 19.73 12.00
N GLY A 229 -2.83 19.21 12.60
CA GLY A 229 -2.28 19.67 13.87
C GLY A 229 -2.99 19.04 15.06
N ASP A 230 -3.24 17.74 15.02
CA ASP A 230 -3.80 16.96 16.13
C ASP A 230 -2.84 16.91 17.34
N GLU A 231 -2.76 18.02 18.07
CA GLU A 231 -2.10 18.08 19.38
C GLU A 231 -3.10 17.67 20.46
N GLY A 232 -3.11 16.37 20.78
CA GLY A 232 -3.56 15.90 22.09
C GLY A 232 -5.07 15.81 22.33
N SER A 233 -5.92 15.58 21.32
CA SER A 233 -7.33 15.35 21.63
C SER A 233 -7.56 13.95 22.23
N ASP A 234 -8.30 13.88 23.35
CA ASP A 234 -8.73 12.68 24.10
C ASP A 234 -9.42 11.57 23.28
N ILE A 235 -9.77 11.85 22.02
CA ILE A 235 -10.41 10.88 21.13
C ILE A 235 -9.39 9.84 20.68
N ASP A 236 -9.78 8.57 20.80
CA ASP A 236 -9.02 7.43 20.30
C ASP A 236 -8.65 7.63 18.82
N TRP A 237 -7.38 7.43 18.55
CA TRP A 237 -6.79 7.32 17.22
C TRP A 237 -7.66 6.53 16.22
N TYR A 238 -8.22 5.38 16.62
CA TYR A 238 -9.04 4.55 15.73
C TYR A 238 -10.37 5.20 15.37
N VAL A 239 -10.95 5.96 16.30
CA VAL A 239 -12.18 6.73 16.05
C VAL A 239 -11.91 7.83 15.04
N LYS A 240 -10.81 8.59 15.22
CA LYS A 240 -10.38 9.62 14.24
C LYS A 240 -10.19 9.04 12.85
N ARG A 241 -9.52 7.88 12.76
CA ARG A 241 -9.29 7.19 11.49
C ARG A 241 -10.61 6.77 10.83
N THR A 242 -11.53 6.23 11.63
CA THR A 242 -12.84 5.77 11.16
C THR A 242 -13.67 6.93 10.62
N ILE A 243 -13.73 8.04 11.35
CA ILE A 243 -14.46 9.24 10.95
C ILE A 243 -13.88 9.82 9.66
N LEU A 244 -12.57 10.12 9.63
CA LEU A 244 -11.97 10.75 8.45
C LEU A 244 -11.94 9.80 7.24
N GLY A 245 -11.71 8.50 7.46
CA GLY A 245 -11.82 7.49 6.41
C GLY A 245 -13.24 7.39 5.83
N GLY A 246 -14.26 7.50 6.68
CA GLY A 246 -15.66 7.56 6.28
C GLY A 246 -15.99 8.82 5.47
N ILE A 247 -15.55 9.99 5.94
CA ILE A 247 -15.70 11.27 5.21
C ILE A 247 -15.03 11.18 3.84
N TYR A 248 -13.77 10.73 3.77
CA TYR A 248 -13.04 10.60 2.52
C TYR A 248 -13.76 9.66 1.55
N SER A 249 -14.15 8.47 2.02
CA SER A 249 -14.76 7.44 1.15
C SER A 249 -16.14 7.85 0.65
N THR A 250 -16.96 8.48 1.51
CA THR A 250 -18.29 8.97 1.11
C THR A 250 -18.20 10.16 0.15
N THR A 251 -17.24 11.07 0.36
CA THR A 251 -16.99 12.20 -0.55
C THR A 251 -16.45 11.72 -1.89
N GLU A 252 -15.55 10.73 -1.90
CA GLU A 252 -15.03 10.10 -3.13
C GLU A 252 -16.16 9.48 -3.96
N ILE A 253 -17.09 8.76 -3.32
CA ILE A 253 -18.26 8.18 -4.00
C ILE A 253 -19.20 9.28 -4.50
N TYR A 254 -19.45 10.32 -3.70
CA TYR A 254 -20.30 11.44 -4.09
C TYR A 254 -19.76 12.15 -5.34
N MET A 255 -18.43 12.37 -5.39
CA MET A 255 -17.73 12.99 -6.52
C MET A 255 -17.93 12.24 -7.84
N LEU A 256 -18.14 10.92 -7.82
CA LEU A 256 -18.40 10.13 -9.03
C LEU A 256 -19.74 10.49 -9.70
N THR A 257 -20.68 11.01 -8.93
CA THR A 257 -22.05 11.34 -9.38
C THR A 257 -22.26 12.83 -9.58
N ASP A 258 -21.31 13.65 -9.16
CA ASP A 258 -21.39 15.10 -9.22
C ASP A 258 -21.12 15.60 -10.65
N SER A 259 -22.11 16.31 -11.21
CA SER A 259 -22.03 16.95 -12.54
C SER A 259 -21.98 18.48 -12.45
N SER A 260 -21.83 19.03 -11.23
CA SER A 260 -21.72 20.45 -11.01
C SER A 260 -20.37 21.00 -11.50
N PRO A 261 -20.30 22.28 -11.91
CA PRO A 261 -19.05 22.92 -12.31
C PRO A 261 -17.98 22.80 -11.21
N ASP A 262 -16.79 22.35 -11.59
CA ASP A 262 -15.64 22.17 -10.69
C ASP A 262 -15.92 21.36 -9.42
N PHE A 263 -16.91 20.46 -9.44
CA PHE A 263 -17.33 19.62 -8.30
C PHE A 263 -17.79 20.43 -7.07
N HIS A 264 -18.40 21.59 -7.28
CA HIS A 264 -18.85 22.47 -6.19
C HIS A 264 -19.78 21.76 -5.19
N GLU A 265 -20.69 20.89 -5.66
CA GLU A 265 -21.57 20.12 -4.78
C GLU A 265 -20.78 19.13 -3.90
N THR A 266 -19.76 18.47 -4.46
CA THR A 266 -18.84 17.60 -3.72
C THR A 266 -18.13 18.35 -2.60
N TRP A 267 -17.65 19.57 -2.86
CA TRP A 267 -16.96 20.38 -1.84
C TRP A 267 -17.91 20.85 -0.74
N THR A 268 -19.14 21.22 -1.11
CA THR A 268 -20.19 21.56 -0.14
C THR A 268 -20.53 20.35 0.74
N PHE A 269 -20.65 19.16 0.14
CA PHE A 269 -20.87 17.91 0.86
C PHE A 269 -19.72 17.61 1.84
N LEU A 270 -18.47 17.76 1.38
CA LEU A 270 -17.27 17.55 2.18
C LEU A 270 -17.25 18.46 3.42
N ASP A 271 -17.44 19.77 3.21
CA ASP A 271 -17.43 20.76 4.29
C ASP A 271 -18.52 20.47 5.33
N ALA A 272 -19.72 20.04 4.88
CA ALA A 272 -20.79 19.61 5.77
C ALA A 272 -20.41 18.36 6.59
N ARG A 273 -19.79 17.34 5.98
CA ARG A 273 -19.37 16.12 6.69
C ARG A 273 -18.24 16.38 7.68
N VAL A 274 -17.31 17.26 7.34
CA VAL A 274 -16.26 17.68 8.28
C VAL A 274 -16.88 18.44 9.43
N LYS A 275 -17.80 19.38 9.19
CA LYS A 275 -18.52 20.09 10.25
C LYS A 275 -19.22 19.13 11.21
N ASP A 276 -20.00 18.18 10.69
CA ASP A 276 -20.70 17.17 11.51
C ASP A 276 -19.74 16.40 12.43
N ALA A 277 -18.54 16.06 11.94
CA ALA A 277 -17.54 15.35 12.73
C ALA A 277 -16.97 16.19 13.89
N PHE A 278 -16.80 17.50 13.70
CA PHE A 278 -16.36 18.40 14.77
C PHE A 278 -17.47 18.67 15.78
N ASP A 279 -18.72 18.83 15.32
CA ASP A 279 -19.89 19.01 16.19
C ASP A 279 -20.13 17.76 17.07
N MET A 280 -19.97 16.57 16.49
CA MET A 280 -20.03 15.30 17.23
C MET A 280 -18.93 15.21 18.30
N LYS A 281 -17.70 15.61 17.97
CA LYS A 281 -16.59 15.66 18.94
C LYS A 281 -16.92 16.56 20.12
N ASN A 282 -17.46 17.75 19.87
CA ASN A 282 -17.83 18.70 20.93
C ASN A 282 -18.92 18.12 21.84
N THR A 283 -19.96 17.51 21.24
CA THR A 283 -21.07 16.88 21.97
C THR A 283 -20.58 15.73 22.88
N ILE A 284 -19.69 14.87 22.39
CA ILE A 284 -19.11 13.77 23.18
C ILE A 284 -18.30 14.31 24.36
N GLN A 285 -17.54 15.38 24.14
CA GLN A 285 -16.72 15.99 25.18
C GLN A 285 -17.59 16.64 26.28
N GLU A 286 -18.65 17.36 25.90
CA GLU A 286 -19.62 17.91 26.84
C GLU A 286 -20.30 16.81 27.67
N ALA A 287 -20.72 15.72 27.03
CA ALA A 287 -21.32 14.57 27.72
C ALA A 287 -20.35 13.92 28.73
N LYS A 288 -19.07 13.76 28.35
CA LYS A 288 -18.02 13.25 29.25
C LYS A 288 -17.86 14.14 30.48
N TYR A 289 -17.76 15.45 30.29
CA TYR A 289 -17.65 16.40 31.41
C TYR A 289 -18.87 16.40 32.32
N LEU A 290 -20.08 16.30 31.76
CA LEU A 290 -21.30 16.20 32.56
C LEU A 290 -21.32 14.93 33.42
N VAL A 291 -20.92 13.79 32.87
CA VAL A 291 -20.83 12.52 33.62
C VAL A 291 -19.79 12.62 34.72
N GLU A 292 -18.61 13.19 34.45
CA GLU A 292 -17.55 13.39 35.44
C GLU A 292 -17.99 14.35 36.56
N ALA A 293 -18.63 15.47 36.22
CA ALA A 293 -19.12 16.45 37.19
C ALA A 293 -20.23 15.89 38.09
N VAL A 294 -21.18 15.14 37.51
CA VAL A 294 -22.25 14.46 38.29
C VAL A 294 -21.65 13.36 39.17
N GLY A 295 -20.70 12.58 38.66
CA GLY A 295 -19.99 11.55 39.43
C GLY A 295 -19.20 12.11 40.61
N ALA A 296 -18.48 13.22 40.41
CA ALA A 296 -17.73 13.89 41.48
C ALA A 296 -18.66 14.60 42.49
N GLY A 297 -19.80 15.14 42.04
CA GLY A 297 -20.79 15.80 42.89
C GLY A 297 -21.58 14.83 43.79
N MET A 298 -21.93 13.64 43.30
CA MET A 298 -22.72 12.66 44.07
C MET A 298 -21.91 11.86 45.10
N GLY A 299 -20.59 11.77 44.96
CA GLY A 299 -19.71 11.07 45.91
C GLY A 299 -19.55 11.79 47.26
N SER A 300 -19.51 13.12 47.25
CA SER A 300 -19.30 13.92 48.48
C SER A 300 -20.59 14.18 49.25
N SER A 301 -21.74 14.30 48.58
CA SER A 301 -23.04 14.49 49.22
C SER A 301 -23.54 13.25 49.97
N LEU A 302 -23.21 12.04 49.50
CA LEU A 302 -23.56 10.79 50.20
C LEU A 302 -22.69 10.58 51.45
N GLN A 303 -21.41 10.95 51.42
CA GLN A 303 -20.55 10.88 52.60
C GLN A 303 -20.99 11.84 53.72
N GLY A 304 -21.46 13.05 53.36
CA GLY A 304 -22.01 14.01 54.33
C GLY A 304 -23.34 13.59 54.96
N PHE A 305 -24.18 12.82 54.24
CA PHE A 305 -25.46 12.33 54.75
C PHE A 305 -25.30 11.07 55.62
N VAL A 306 -24.37 10.17 55.25
CA VAL A 306 -24.05 8.96 56.04
C VAL A 306 -23.32 9.33 57.34
N GLY A 307 -22.43 10.32 57.32
CA GLY A 307 -21.77 10.83 58.54
C GLY A 307 -22.73 11.47 59.55
N LYS A 308 -23.82 12.11 59.08
CA LYS A 308 -24.84 12.74 59.95
C LYS A 308 -25.84 11.74 60.54
N ILE A 309 -26.00 10.56 59.95
CA ILE A 309 -26.94 9.52 60.42
C ILE A 309 -26.28 8.54 61.39
N LEU A 310 -24.94 8.40 61.38
CA LEU A 310 -24.19 7.53 62.28
C LEU A 310 -23.68 8.21 63.56
N GLN A 311 -24.00 9.49 63.79
CA GLN A 311 -23.62 10.26 65.00
C GLN A 311 -24.82 10.60 65.93
N ARG A 312 -25.93 9.87 65.86
CA ARG A 312 -27.03 9.97 66.82
C ARG A 312 -27.23 8.66 67.58
#